data_AF-A0AA43DF64-F1
#
_entry.id   AF-A0AA43DF64-F1
#
_cell.length_a   1.000
_cell.length_b   1.000
_cell.length_c   1.000
_cell.angle_alpha   90.00
_cell.angle_beta   90.00
_cell.angle_gamma   90.00
#
_symmetry.space_group_name_H-M   'P 1'
#
loop_
_entity.id
_entity.type
_entity.pdbx_description
1 polymer ?
#
loop_
_entity_poly.entity_id
_entity_poly.type
_entity_poly.pdbx_seq_one_letter_code
_entity_poly.pdbx_strand_id
1 'polypeptide(L)'
;MQRTSYPFALIVFFSCLSLAPNTGAEPYELSEHDVTEPKAISSNTISLYGVKLGDPETTAVETLETLVNRKALGIKVEQEATFVFLLDQRKPTGPMAGVRIQDGKVDLLFINNRFAHRTRGIFRNVLNSESPDDIRKLLGKEEYGDENVMGAVMAYDKQGFQVNYLGKDINIEFAAPR
;
A
#
# COMPACT_ATOMS: atom_id res chain seq x y z
N MET A 1 6.64 27.08 78.41
CA MET A 1 7.08 25.86 77.72
C MET A 1 5.89 25.31 76.93
N GLN A 2 5.69 25.78 75.71
CA GLN A 2 4.63 25.33 74.80
C GLN A 2 5.29 25.15 73.43
N ARG A 3 5.36 23.91 72.96
CA ARG A 3 5.95 23.54 71.67
C ARG A 3 4.87 23.61 70.60
N THR A 4 5.11 24.45 69.60
CA THR A 4 4.36 24.55 68.35
C THR A 4 4.66 23.32 67.49
N SER A 5 3.63 22.58 67.11
CA SER A 5 3.72 21.43 66.20
C SER A 5 3.71 21.88 64.74
N TYR A 6 4.70 21.48 63.96
CA TYR A 6 4.73 21.63 62.50
C TYR A 6 3.98 20.44 61.86
N PRO A 7 3.17 20.65 60.80
CA PRO A 7 2.60 19.53 60.06
C PRO A 7 3.65 18.93 59.10
N PHE A 8 3.82 17.61 59.18
CA PHE A 8 4.58 16.79 58.24
C PHE A 8 3.94 16.83 56.85
N ALA A 9 4.69 17.29 55.84
CA ALA A 9 4.31 17.19 54.44
C ALA A 9 4.58 15.76 53.92
N LEU A 10 3.54 15.07 53.46
CA LEU A 10 3.60 13.76 52.82
C LEU A 10 3.84 13.97 51.31
N ILE A 11 5.04 13.68 50.82
CA ILE A 11 5.34 13.67 49.37
C ILE A 11 5.04 12.27 48.85
N VAL A 12 3.98 12.13 48.05
CA VAL A 12 3.67 10.91 47.29
C VAL A 12 4.41 10.99 45.96
N PHE A 13 5.43 10.14 45.78
CA PHE A 13 6.15 9.97 44.52
C PHE A 13 5.36 9.01 43.62
N PHE A 14 4.69 9.52 42.60
CA PHE A 14 4.03 8.71 41.57
C PHE A 14 5.06 8.36 40.49
N SER A 15 5.67 7.19 40.61
CA SER A 15 6.56 6.64 39.58
C SER A 15 5.71 6.11 38.42
N CYS A 16 5.55 6.92 37.37
CA CYS A 16 4.90 6.53 36.13
C CYS A 16 5.87 5.68 35.30
N LEU A 17 5.83 4.35 35.49
CA LEU A 17 6.57 3.40 34.66
C LEU A 17 5.83 3.26 33.31
N SER A 18 6.25 4.06 32.33
CA SER A 18 5.74 3.98 30.97
C SER A 18 6.34 2.76 30.26
N LEU A 19 5.57 1.67 30.21
CA LEU A 19 5.81 0.58 29.28
C LEU A 19 5.52 1.10 27.87
N ALA A 20 6.56 1.40 27.10
CA ALA A 20 6.44 1.64 25.68
C ALA A 20 5.98 0.34 24.99
N PRO A 21 4.92 0.35 24.16
CA PRO A 21 4.61 -0.80 23.35
C PRO A 21 5.66 -0.92 22.24
N ASN A 22 6.42 -2.02 22.26
CA ASN A 22 7.15 -2.50 21.08
C ASN A 22 6.12 -2.88 20.01
N THR A 23 5.75 -1.92 19.17
CA THR A 23 5.06 -2.16 17.91
C THR A 23 6.13 -2.43 16.86
N GLY A 24 6.60 -3.68 16.81
CA GLY A 24 7.28 -4.21 15.65
C GLY A 24 6.27 -4.34 14.51
N ALA A 25 5.95 -3.22 13.85
CA ALA A 25 5.19 -3.24 12.63
C ALA A 25 6.07 -3.84 11.53
N GLU A 26 5.71 -5.04 11.08
CA GLU A 26 6.22 -5.62 9.84
C GLU A 26 5.93 -4.70 8.63
N PRO A 27 6.67 -4.83 7.52
CA PRO A 27 6.75 -3.81 6.48
C PRO A 27 5.39 -3.56 5.84
N TYR A 28 4.92 -2.32 5.93
CA TYR A 28 3.75 -1.81 5.21
C TYR A 28 3.92 -1.97 3.71
N GLU A 29 3.12 -2.85 3.11
CA GLU A 29 3.38 -3.38 1.77
C GLU A 29 2.38 -2.89 0.70
N LEU A 30 1.17 -2.50 1.09
CA LEU A 30 0.20 -1.86 0.19
C LEU A 30 -0.97 -1.19 0.93
N SER A 31 -1.36 -1.72 2.07
CA SER A 31 -2.39 -1.17 2.95
C SER A 31 -1.89 -1.19 4.39
N GLU A 32 -2.43 -0.31 5.24
CA GLU A 32 -2.04 -0.24 6.65
C GLU A 32 -2.34 -1.54 7.42
N HIS A 33 -3.37 -2.26 6.97
CA HIS A 33 -3.83 -3.54 7.52
C HIS A 33 -4.13 -4.54 6.40
N ASP A 34 -4.12 -5.83 6.72
CA ASP A 34 -4.55 -6.87 5.79
C ASP A 34 -6.02 -6.64 5.37
N VAL A 35 -6.24 -6.40 4.07
CA VAL A 35 -7.60 -6.30 3.51
C VAL A 35 -8.06 -7.71 3.14
N THR A 36 -9.06 -8.22 3.85
CA THR A 36 -9.63 -9.56 3.61
C THR A 36 -10.99 -9.49 2.90
N GLU A 37 -11.74 -8.42 3.13
CA GLU A 37 -13.08 -8.20 2.61
C GLU A 37 -13.02 -7.31 1.35
N PRO A 38 -13.64 -7.70 0.22
CA PRO A 38 -13.60 -6.94 -1.02
C PRO A 38 -14.12 -5.51 -0.88
N LYS A 39 -15.22 -5.37 -0.13
CA LYS A 39 -15.89 -4.09 0.11
C LYS A 39 -15.07 -3.12 0.98
N ALA A 40 -14.04 -3.62 1.66
CA ALA A 40 -13.13 -2.81 2.46
C ALA A 40 -12.00 -2.20 1.64
N ILE A 41 -11.84 -2.59 0.37
CA ILE A 41 -10.86 -1.96 -0.53
C ILE A 41 -11.29 -0.51 -0.79
N SER A 42 -10.38 0.44 -0.58
CA SER A 42 -10.54 1.82 -0.98
C SER A 42 -9.19 2.40 -1.35
N SER A 43 -9.09 3.05 -2.52
CA SER A 43 -7.84 3.69 -2.95
C SER A 43 -7.37 4.80 -2.01
N ASN A 44 -8.27 5.37 -1.20
CA ASN A 44 -7.94 6.36 -0.17
C ASN A 44 -7.09 5.80 0.98
N THR A 45 -7.11 4.49 1.20
CA THR A 45 -6.36 3.82 2.28
C THR A 45 -5.17 3.01 1.77
N ILE A 46 -4.99 2.95 0.44
CA ILE A 46 -3.87 2.27 -0.20
C ILE A 46 -2.63 3.16 -0.14
N SER A 47 -1.50 2.52 0.17
CA SER A 47 -0.19 3.14 0.25
C SER A 47 0.89 2.18 -0.25
N LEU A 48 1.58 2.56 -1.31
CA LEU A 48 2.74 1.84 -1.82
C LEU A 48 3.98 2.29 -1.06
N TYR A 49 4.40 1.49 -0.06
CA TYR A 49 5.56 1.80 0.79
C TYR A 49 5.52 3.20 1.45
N GLY A 50 4.33 3.67 1.83
CA GLY A 50 4.13 4.99 2.44
C GLY A 50 3.64 6.05 1.45
N VAL A 51 3.79 5.84 0.13
CA VAL A 51 3.29 6.75 -0.90
C VAL A 51 1.80 6.52 -1.15
N LYS A 52 1.00 7.58 -1.17
CA LYS A 52 -0.46 7.57 -1.35
C LYS A 52 -0.88 8.41 -2.56
N LEU A 53 -2.12 8.21 -3.00
CA LEU A 53 -2.75 9.09 -3.97
C LEU A 53 -2.83 10.53 -3.41
N GLY A 54 -2.45 11.50 -4.23
CA GLY A 54 -2.39 12.92 -3.88
C GLY A 54 -1.07 13.39 -3.27
N ASP A 55 -0.15 12.48 -2.92
CA ASP A 55 1.16 12.88 -2.41
C ASP A 55 1.91 13.74 -3.44
N PRO A 56 2.62 14.80 -3.03
CA PRO A 56 3.45 15.58 -3.94
C PRO A 56 4.55 14.73 -4.57
N GLU A 57 4.94 15.06 -5.81
CA GLU A 57 6.04 14.41 -6.53
C GLU A 57 7.30 14.26 -5.67
N THR A 58 7.71 15.36 -5.00
CA THR A 58 8.91 15.37 -4.16
C THR A 58 8.83 14.34 -3.03
N THR A 59 7.67 14.23 -2.38
CA THR A 59 7.43 13.27 -1.30
C THR A 59 7.45 11.83 -1.81
N ALA A 60 6.83 11.58 -2.96
CA ALA A 60 6.80 10.26 -3.56
C ALA A 60 8.20 9.78 -3.97
N VAL A 61 8.97 10.62 -4.67
CA VAL A 61 10.34 10.30 -5.10
C VAL A 61 11.24 10.06 -3.89
N GLU A 62 11.25 10.97 -2.92
CA GLU A 62 12.07 10.81 -1.70
C GLU A 62 11.73 9.51 -0.96
N THR A 63 10.44 9.25 -0.75
CA THR A 63 9.99 8.04 -0.05
C THR A 63 10.46 6.77 -0.76
N LEU A 64 10.28 6.68 -2.08
CA LEU A 64 10.68 5.50 -2.85
C LEU A 64 12.21 5.36 -2.93
N GLU A 65 12.96 6.46 -3.07
CA GLU A 65 14.43 6.43 -3.04
C GLU A 65 14.98 5.92 -1.70
N THR A 66 14.35 6.27 -0.57
CA THR A 66 14.77 5.71 0.72
C THR A 66 14.63 4.18 0.80
N LEU A 67 13.74 3.58 0.02
CA LEU A 67 13.63 2.11 -0.06
C LEU A 67 14.88 1.48 -0.67
N VAL A 68 15.48 2.13 -1.68
CA VAL A 68 16.74 1.67 -2.30
C VAL A 68 17.87 1.68 -1.28
N ASN A 69 17.91 2.73 -0.44
CA ASN A 69 18.90 2.86 0.63
C ASN A 69 18.74 1.78 1.71
N ARG A 70 17.52 1.28 1.92
CA ARG A 70 17.21 0.14 2.79
C ARG A 70 17.47 -1.22 2.12
N LYS A 71 18.58 -1.37 1.38
CA LYS A 71 19.14 -2.54 0.64
C LYS A 71 18.56 -3.94 0.90
N ALA A 72 18.12 -4.24 2.11
CA ALA A 72 17.37 -5.44 2.51
C ALA A 72 16.15 -5.79 1.62
N LEU A 73 15.50 -4.80 0.97
CA LEU A 73 14.30 -5.08 0.17
C LEU A 73 14.59 -5.60 -1.26
N GLY A 74 15.81 -5.45 -1.78
CA GLY A 74 16.15 -5.86 -3.16
C GLY A 74 15.34 -5.14 -4.24
N ILE A 75 14.95 -3.89 -4.00
CA ILE A 75 14.14 -3.06 -4.91
C ILE A 75 15.06 -2.03 -5.57
N LYS A 76 14.90 -1.84 -6.89
CA LYS A 76 15.43 -0.71 -7.64
C LYS A 76 14.30 0.24 -7.97
N VAL A 77 14.56 1.53 -7.87
CA VAL A 77 13.66 2.58 -8.33
C VAL A 77 14.18 3.12 -9.66
N GLU A 78 13.29 3.25 -10.65
CA GLU A 78 13.58 3.87 -11.95
C GLU A 78 12.48 4.87 -12.30
N GLN A 79 12.85 6.08 -12.72
CA GLN A 79 11.90 7.08 -13.18
C GLN A 79 11.90 7.13 -14.70
N GLU A 80 10.72 7.02 -15.31
CA GLU A 80 10.51 7.09 -16.75
C GLU A 80 9.29 7.94 -17.07
N ALA A 81 9.50 9.05 -17.78
CA ALA A 81 8.46 10.06 -18.04
C ALA A 81 7.72 10.47 -16.75
N THR A 82 6.41 10.20 -16.67
CA THR A 82 5.57 10.51 -15.52
C THR A 82 5.52 9.38 -14.48
N PHE A 83 6.21 8.27 -14.70
CA PHE A 83 6.17 7.12 -13.81
C PHE A 83 7.43 6.98 -12.96
N VAL A 84 7.25 6.52 -11.73
CA VAL A 84 8.33 6.03 -10.87
C VAL A 84 8.07 4.56 -10.59
N PHE A 85 8.92 3.71 -11.15
CA PHE A 85 8.81 2.26 -11.15
C PHE A 85 9.63 1.62 -10.05
N LEU A 86 9.06 0.55 -9.47
CA LEU A 86 9.74 -0.37 -8.58
C LEU A 86 10.03 -1.66 -9.33
N LEU A 87 11.30 -2.04 -9.41
CA LEU A 87 11.78 -3.25 -10.05
C LEU A 87 12.39 -4.19 -9.00
N ASP A 88 12.19 -5.49 -9.17
CA ASP A 88 12.90 -6.51 -8.37
C ASP A 88 14.34 -6.66 -8.89
N GLN A 89 15.33 -6.29 -8.08
CA GLN A 89 16.75 -6.42 -8.46
C GLN A 89 17.19 -7.87 -8.65
N ARG A 90 16.50 -8.82 -8.01
CA ARG A 90 16.81 -10.25 -8.14
C ARG A 90 16.32 -10.80 -9.47
N LYS A 91 15.29 -10.18 -10.06
CA LYS A 91 14.66 -10.60 -11.32
C LYS A 91 14.11 -9.38 -12.09
N PRO A 92 14.97 -8.58 -12.74
CA PRO A 92 14.56 -7.32 -13.38
C PRO A 92 13.93 -7.59 -14.75
N THR A 93 12.76 -8.24 -14.78
CA THR A 93 12.02 -8.53 -16.03
C THR A 93 10.93 -7.50 -16.34
N GLY A 94 10.84 -6.43 -15.54
CA GLY A 94 9.90 -5.32 -15.69
C GLY A 94 9.50 -4.71 -14.33
N PRO A 95 8.78 -3.58 -14.33
CA PRO A 95 8.18 -3.02 -13.11
C PRO A 95 7.27 -4.03 -12.44
N MET A 96 7.35 -4.15 -11.11
CA MET A 96 6.41 -4.92 -10.30
C MET A 96 5.34 -4.03 -9.67
N ALA A 97 5.68 -2.77 -9.41
CA ALA A 97 4.80 -1.77 -8.86
C ALA A 97 5.31 -0.37 -9.25
N GLY A 98 4.53 0.66 -8.97
CA GLY A 98 4.98 2.03 -9.16
C GLY A 98 3.87 3.05 -8.96
N VAL A 99 4.23 4.29 -9.19
CA VAL A 99 3.32 5.43 -9.12
C VAL A 99 3.39 6.22 -10.42
N ARG A 100 2.28 6.88 -10.78
CA ARG A 100 2.26 7.90 -11.82
C ARG A 100 2.11 9.27 -11.16
N ILE A 101 2.85 10.23 -11.70
CA ILE A 101 2.86 11.61 -11.30
C ILE A 101 2.20 12.43 -12.40
N GLN A 102 1.12 13.12 -12.05
CA GLN A 102 0.42 14.03 -12.94
C GLN A 102 0.09 15.31 -12.17
N ASP A 103 0.32 16.45 -12.80
CA ASP A 103 0.10 17.78 -12.19
C ASP A 103 0.83 17.94 -10.84
N GLY A 104 2.06 17.40 -10.74
CA GLY A 104 2.94 17.51 -9.57
C GLY A 104 2.55 16.64 -8.38
N LYS A 105 1.61 15.71 -8.54
CA LYS A 105 1.14 14.80 -7.48
C LYS A 105 0.95 13.38 -7.99
N VAL A 106 0.94 12.42 -7.08
CA VAL A 106 0.62 11.02 -7.39
C VAL A 106 -0.86 10.91 -7.73
N ASP A 107 -1.18 10.47 -8.94
CA ASP A 107 -2.57 10.32 -9.40
C ASP A 107 -2.95 8.87 -9.68
N LEU A 108 -1.97 7.98 -9.73
CA LEU A 108 -2.16 6.54 -9.87
C LEU A 108 -1.08 5.77 -9.11
N LEU A 109 -1.50 4.70 -8.42
CA LEU A 109 -0.62 3.65 -7.89
C LEU A 109 -0.91 2.37 -8.66
N PHE A 110 0.10 1.57 -8.96
CA PHE A 110 -0.13 0.26 -9.57
C PHE A 110 0.77 -0.82 -8.99
N ILE A 111 0.27 -2.04 -9.04
CA ILE A 111 0.99 -3.28 -8.71
C ILE A 111 0.61 -4.36 -9.71
N ASN A 112 1.48 -5.35 -9.88
CA ASN A 112 1.17 -6.50 -10.70
C ASN A 112 1.57 -7.83 -10.05
N ASN A 113 1.29 -8.93 -10.74
CA ASN A 113 1.60 -10.30 -10.33
C ASN A 113 3.04 -10.50 -9.83
N ARG A 114 4.04 -9.74 -10.33
CA ARG A 114 5.43 -9.79 -9.82
C ARG A 114 5.54 -9.28 -8.38
N PHE A 115 4.65 -8.38 -7.97
CA PHE A 115 4.55 -7.83 -6.61
C PHE A 115 3.75 -8.71 -5.66
N ALA A 116 3.12 -9.81 -6.12
CA ALA A 116 2.23 -10.62 -5.30
C ALA A 116 2.88 -11.13 -3.99
N HIS A 117 4.17 -11.47 -4.04
CA HIS A 117 4.94 -11.94 -2.88
C HIS A 117 5.17 -10.86 -1.79
N ARG A 118 4.85 -9.60 -2.11
CA ARG A 118 4.91 -8.42 -1.25
C ARG A 118 3.51 -7.87 -0.94
N THR A 119 2.50 -8.72 -1.04
CA THR A 119 1.13 -8.38 -0.71
C THR A 119 0.53 -9.47 0.16
N ARG A 120 -0.55 -9.13 0.85
CA ARG A 120 -1.29 -10.03 1.73
C ARG A 120 -2.78 -9.95 1.42
N GLY A 121 -3.55 -10.81 2.08
CA GLY A 121 -5.01 -10.82 1.98
C GLY A 121 -5.52 -10.93 0.55
N ILE A 122 -6.53 -10.13 0.23
CA ILE A 122 -7.23 -10.18 -1.05
C ILE A 122 -6.34 -9.83 -2.24
N PHE A 123 -5.43 -8.86 -2.10
CA PHE A 123 -4.54 -8.46 -3.19
C PHE A 123 -3.60 -9.59 -3.61
N ARG A 124 -3.06 -10.34 -2.64
CA ARG A 124 -2.26 -11.52 -2.95
C ARG A 124 -3.05 -12.56 -3.73
N ASN A 125 -4.31 -12.77 -3.37
CA ASN A 125 -5.16 -13.76 -4.02
C ASN A 125 -5.54 -13.31 -5.45
N VAL A 126 -5.87 -12.03 -5.63
CA VAL A 126 -6.17 -11.44 -6.95
C VAL A 126 -4.94 -11.54 -7.86
N LEU A 127 -3.76 -11.13 -7.38
CA LEU A 127 -2.53 -11.14 -8.17
C LEU A 127 -2.02 -12.55 -8.54
N ASN A 128 -2.52 -13.59 -7.87
CA ASN A 128 -2.23 -15.01 -8.17
C ASN A 128 -3.41 -15.73 -8.86
N SER A 129 -4.45 -15.01 -9.28
CA SER A 129 -5.61 -15.63 -9.91
C SER A 129 -5.29 -16.19 -11.29
N GLU A 130 -5.93 -17.29 -11.66
CA GLU A 130 -5.68 -17.96 -12.94
C GLU A 130 -6.63 -17.50 -14.04
N SER A 131 -7.73 -16.81 -13.69
CA SER A 131 -8.75 -16.36 -14.63
C SER A 131 -9.46 -15.08 -14.16
N PRO A 132 -10.12 -14.33 -15.07
CA PRO A 132 -11.03 -13.24 -14.70
C PRO A 132 -12.15 -13.69 -13.75
N ASP A 133 -12.67 -14.91 -13.95
CA ASP A 133 -13.72 -15.45 -13.09
C ASP A 133 -13.26 -15.69 -11.65
N ASP A 134 -12.01 -16.08 -11.44
CA ASP A 134 -11.45 -16.22 -10.09
C ASP A 134 -11.31 -14.85 -9.42
N ILE A 135 -10.92 -13.82 -10.19
CA ILE A 135 -10.88 -12.44 -9.71
C ILE A 135 -12.28 -11.99 -9.30
N ARG A 136 -13.32 -12.25 -10.10
CA ARG A 136 -14.71 -11.90 -9.77
C ARG A 136 -15.24 -12.66 -8.56
N LYS A 137 -14.83 -13.91 -8.33
CA LYS A 137 -15.17 -14.65 -7.09
C LYS A 137 -14.56 -14.00 -5.87
N LEU A 138 -13.34 -13.47 -6.01
CA LEU A 138 -12.65 -12.78 -4.92
C LEU A 138 -13.23 -11.40 -4.67
N LEU A 139 -13.39 -10.57 -5.70
CA LEU A 139 -13.73 -9.15 -5.57
C LEU A 139 -15.23 -8.87 -5.60
N GLY A 140 -16.03 -9.80 -6.11
CA GLY A 140 -17.42 -9.57 -6.45
C GLY A 140 -17.58 -8.83 -7.77
N LYS A 141 -18.82 -8.45 -8.04
CA LYS A 141 -19.25 -7.83 -9.29
C LYS A 141 -18.66 -6.42 -9.45
N GLU A 142 -17.95 -6.21 -10.55
CA GLU A 142 -17.48 -4.93 -11.05
C GLU A 142 -18.63 -4.01 -11.49
N GLU A 143 -18.45 -2.69 -11.41
CA GLU A 143 -19.42 -1.72 -11.93
C GLU A 143 -19.54 -1.83 -13.46
N TYR A 144 -18.40 -1.94 -14.12
CA TYR A 144 -18.29 -2.18 -15.55
C TYR A 144 -17.02 -2.97 -15.84
N GLY A 145 -17.04 -3.70 -16.95
CA GLY A 145 -15.89 -4.44 -17.42
C GLY A 145 -16.00 -4.71 -18.92
N ASP A 146 -14.85 -4.95 -19.53
CA ASP A 146 -14.74 -5.43 -20.91
C ASP A 146 -13.89 -6.70 -20.90
N GLU A 147 -14.36 -7.74 -21.58
CA GLU A 147 -13.63 -9.00 -21.71
C GLU A 147 -13.60 -9.41 -23.17
N ASN A 148 -12.39 -9.56 -23.69
CA ASN A 148 -12.15 -9.89 -25.08
C ASN A 148 -10.92 -10.81 -25.19
N VAL A 149 -10.50 -11.10 -26.43
CA VAL A 149 -9.39 -12.03 -26.69
C VAL A 149 -8.06 -11.58 -26.05
N MET A 150 -7.89 -10.28 -25.82
CA MET A 150 -6.67 -9.72 -25.22
C MET A 150 -6.67 -9.77 -23.68
N GLY A 151 -7.84 -9.97 -23.06
CA GLY A 151 -7.96 -9.99 -21.60
C GLY A 151 -9.27 -9.44 -21.07
N ALA A 152 -9.29 -9.14 -19.77
CA ALA A 152 -10.42 -8.58 -19.07
C ALA A 152 -10.01 -7.33 -18.28
N VAL A 153 -10.86 -6.31 -18.33
CA VAL A 153 -10.82 -5.13 -17.45
C VAL A 153 -12.02 -5.23 -16.52
N MET A 154 -11.78 -5.10 -15.22
CA MET A 154 -12.80 -5.09 -14.17
C MET A 154 -12.66 -3.80 -13.37
N ALA A 155 -13.61 -2.88 -13.50
CA ALA A 155 -13.55 -1.57 -12.87
C ALA A 155 -14.39 -1.51 -11.59
N TYR A 156 -13.75 -1.07 -10.50
CA TYR A 156 -14.32 -0.87 -9.17
C TYR A 156 -14.26 0.61 -8.78
N ASP A 157 -14.79 1.48 -9.65
CA ASP A 157 -14.58 2.94 -9.61
C ASP A 157 -14.99 3.60 -8.30
N LYS A 158 -16.05 3.12 -7.65
CA LYS A 158 -16.48 3.64 -6.34
C LYS A 158 -15.45 3.38 -5.24
N GLN A 159 -14.69 2.30 -5.38
CA GLN A 159 -13.59 1.93 -4.49
C GLN A 159 -12.27 2.52 -4.99
N GLY A 160 -12.24 3.10 -6.18
CA GLY A 160 -11.08 3.76 -6.79
C GLY A 160 -10.02 2.80 -7.30
N PHE A 161 -10.40 1.62 -7.78
CA PHE A 161 -9.43 0.71 -8.38
C PHE A 161 -10.00 -0.06 -9.58
N GLN A 162 -9.11 -0.60 -10.40
CA GLN A 162 -9.46 -1.55 -11.45
C GLN A 162 -8.45 -2.69 -11.48
N VAL A 163 -8.88 -3.83 -12.04
CA VAL A 163 -8.03 -4.99 -12.30
C VAL A 163 -7.99 -5.25 -13.79
N ASN A 164 -6.78 -5.29 -14.35
CA ASN A 164 -6.50 -5.63 -15.73
C ASN A 164 -5.88 -7.04 -15.76
N TYR A 165 -6.60 -8.02 -16.31
CA TYR A 165 -6.10 -9.37 -16.57
C TYR A 165 -5.75 -9.48 -18.05
N LEU A 166 -4.47 -9.60 -18.39
CA LEU A 166 -3.95 -9.63 -19.76
C LEU A 166 -3.22 -10.96 -20.00
N GLY A 167 -3.98 -11.99 -20.38
CA GLY A 167 -3.48 -13.35 -20.61
C GLY A 167 -3.03 -14.05 -19.32
N LYS A 168 -1.94 -13.59 -18.70
CA LYS A 168 -1.43 -14.06 -17.39
C LYS A 168 -0.87 -12.93 -16.52
N ASP A 169 -0.74 -11.73 -17.09
CA ASP A 169 -0.34 -10.56 -16.34
C ASP A 169 -1.57 -9.93 -15.70
N ILE A 170 -1.53 -9.79 -14.37
CA ILE A 170 -2.59 -9.14 -13.60
C ILE A 170 -2.00 -7.84 -13.08
N ASN A 171 -2.65 -6.73 -13.42
CA ASN A 171 -2.33 -5.42 -12.87
C ASN A 171 -3.52 -4.92 -12.05
N ILE A 172 -3.24 -4.34 -10.89
CA ILE A 172 -4.21 -3.60 -10.10
C ILE A 172 -3.78 -2.15 -10.11
N GLU A 173 -4.67 -1.27 -10.54
CA GLU A 173 -4.45 0.17 -10.60
C GLU A 173 -5.39 0.85 -9.62
N PHE A 174 -4.85 1.77 -8.82
CA PHE A 174 -5.59 2.57 -7.87
C PHE A 174 -5.54 4.03 -8.32
N ALA A 175 -6.70 4.68 -8.35
CA ALA A 175 -6.87 6.09 -8.69
C ALA A 175 -7.93 6.71 -7.78
N ALA A 176 -8.12 8.04 -7.88
CA ALA A 176 -9.20 8.70 -7.17
C ALA A 176 -10.56 8.07 -7.56
N PRO A 177 -11.44 7.76 -6.60
CA PRO A 177 -12.78 7.21 -6.90
C PRO A 177 -13.58 8.12 -7.84
N ARG A 178 -14.46 7.53 -8.66
CA ARG A 178 -15.32 8.23 -9.64
C ARG A 178 -16.80 8.01 -9.38
#